data_AF-A0A1F6BL70-F1
#
_entry.id   AF-A0A1F6BL70-F1
#
_cell.length_a   1.000
_cell.length_b   1.000
_cell.length_c   1.000
_cell.angle_alpha   90.00
_cell.angle_beta   90.00
_cell.angle_gamma   90.00
#
_symmetry.space_group_name_H-M   'P 1'
#
loop_
_entity.id
_entity.type
_entity.pdbx_description
1 polymer ?
#
loop_
_entity_poly.entity_id
_entity_poly.type
_entity_poly.pdbx_seq_one_letter_code
_entity_poly.pdbx_strand_id
1 'polypeptide(L)'
;MKTFHKAIIGTLFILSLLSIYYGAYRPFVKSQMYLRAQRAAMLVHNTDEVERIFSEVFDYASPIGEEEIVKFSLEFVQNAMYAPDASEEAILDLLQYVEERIDERDIIHLVQMGNAYDALWRNTGNEKYFTRAEEYYKKVLAAGPRLPQGLYSMFNLYGAAGMADELRAIAKRILAIWPEDERVQKVLKTIESGI
;
A
#
# COMPACT_ATOMS: atom_id res chain seq x y z
N MET A 1 -41.07 -36.54 -0.18
CA MET A 1 -39.94 -36.34 0.76
C MET A 1 -38.56 -36.75 0.20
N LYS A 2 -38.38 -37.97 -0.34
CA LYS A 2 -37.06 -38.45 -0.86
C LYS A 2 -36.50 -37.65 -2.06
N THR A 3 -37.35 -37.19 -2.98
CA THR A 3 -36.95 -36.37 -4.13
C THR A 3 -36.44 -34.99 -3.73
N PHE A 4 -37.10 -34.36 -2.75
CA PHE A 4 -36.69 -33.08 -2.19
C PHE A 4 -35.32 -33.14 -1.51
N HIS A 5 -35.03 -34.21 -0.75
CA HIS A 5 -33.72 -34.41 -0.14
C HIS A 5 -32.60 -34.57 -1.18
N LYS A 6 -32.85 -35.32 -2.26
CA LYS A 6 -31.90 -35.47 -3.37
C LYS A 6 -31.62 -34.13 -4.07
N ALA A 7 -32.65 -33.30 -4.25
CA ALA A 7 -32.49 -31.97 -4.83
C ALA A 7 -31.62 -31.07 -3.93
N ILE A 8 -31.86 -31.07 -2.62
CA ILE A 8 -31.04 -30.31 -1.66
C ILE A 8 -29.57 -30.75 -1.71
N ILE A 9 -29.32 -32.06 -1.67
CA ILE A 9 -27.95 -32.61 -1.73
C ILE A 9 -27.27 -32.20 -3.03
N GLY A 10 -27.98 -32.28 -4.17
CA GLY A 10 -27.47 -31.83 -5.47
C GLY A 10 -27.10 -30.34 -5.47
N THR A 11 -27.97 -29.48 -4.93
CA THR A 11 -27.69 -28.04 -4.82
C THR A 11 -26.48 -27.77 -3.92
N LEU A 12 -26.39 -28.41 -2.75
CA LEU A 12 -25.25 -28.25 -1.85
C LEU A 12 -23.94 -28.70 -2.49
N PHE A 13 -23.96 -29.76 -3.28
CA PHE A 13 -22.80 -30.23 -4.01
C PHE A 13 -22.35 -29.20 -5.07
N ILE A 14 -23.28 -28.66 -5.86
CA ILE A 14 -22.96 -27.61 -6.84
C ILE A 14 -22.39 -26.37 -6.15
N LEU A 15 -23.01 -25.91 -5.06
CA LEU A 15 -22.51 -24.77 -4.29
C LEU A 15 -21.11 -25.03 -3.73
N SER A 16 -20.84 -26.25 -3.26
CA SER A 16 -19.49 -26.62 -2.79
C SER A 16 -18.44 -26.54 -3.90
N LEU A 17 -18.76 -27.05 -5.09
CA LEU A 17 -17.87 -26.96 -6.24
C LEU A 17 -17.61 -25.51 -6.67
N LEU A 18 -18.66 -24.68 -6.69
CA LEU A 18 -18.54 -23.25 -6.97
C LEU A 18 -17.67 -22.55 -5.92
N SER A 19 -17.87 -22.85 -4.63
CA SER A 19 -17.05 -22.30 -3.54
C SER A 19 -15.58 -22.68 -3.66
N ILE A 20 -15.26 -23.93 -4.03
CA ILE A 20 -13.86 -24.34 -4.26
C ILE A 20 -13.27 -23.61 -5.46
N TYR A 21 -14.03 -23.53 -6.56
CA TYR A 21 -13.55 -22.89 -7.78
C TYR A 21 -13.30 -21.39 -7.58
N TYR A 22 -14.27 -20.66 -7.05
CA TYR A 22 -14.18 -19.21 -6.85
C TYR A 22 -13.39 -18.82 -5.61
N GLY A 23 -13.45 -19.59 -4.53
CA GLY A 23 -12.80 -19.27 -3.25
C GLY A 23 -11.37 -19.77 -3.11
N ALA A 24 -10.95 -20.80 -3.88
CA ALA A 24 -9.60 -21.36 -3.77
C ALA A 24 -8.85 -21.42 -5.10
N TYR A 25 -9.46 -22.00 -6.15
CA TYR A 25 -8.76 -22.22 -7.42
C TYR A 25 -8.43 -20.90 -8.14
N ARG A 26 -9.41 -20.01 -8.32
CA ARG A 26 -9.15 -18.72 -9.01
C ARG A 26 -8.14 -17.84 -8.27
N PRO A 27 -8.24 -17.64 -6.94
CA PRO A 27 -7.21 -16.89 -6.20
C PRO A 27 -5.82 -17.51 -6.33
N PHE A 28 -5.72 -18.85 -6.23
CA PHE A 28 -4.44 -19.55 -6.42
C PHE A 28 -3.84 -19.28 -7.81
N VAL A 29 -4.64 -19.35 -8.87
CA VAL A 29 -4.19 -19.03 -10.23
C VAL A 29 -3.72 -17.57 -10.32
N LYS A 30 -4.48 -16.61 -9.75
CA LYS A 30 -4.10 -15.19 -9.75
C LYS A 30 -2.77 -14.96 -9.02
N SER A 31 -2.56 -15.59 -7.86
CA SER A 31 -1.27 -15.51 -7.16
C SER A 31 -0.12 -16.13 -7.95
N GLN A 32 -0.34 -17.24 -8.65
CA GLN A 32 0.68 -17.82 -9.53
C GLN A 32 1.01 -16.91 -10.73
N MET A 33 0.01 -16.24 -11.30
CA MET A 33 0.21 -15.23 -12.34
C MET A 33 1.03 -14.07 -11.81
N TYR A 34 0.70 -13.54 -10.62
CA TYR A 34 1.48 -12.49 -9.96
C TYR A 34 2.96 -12.89 -9.76
N LEU A 35 3.24 -14.07 -9.22
CA LEU A 35 4.62 -14.53 -9.00
C LEU A 35 5.42 -14.72 -10.31
N ARG A 36 4.73 -15.01 -11.43
CA ARG A 36 5.37 -15.04 -12.76
C ARG A 36 5.60 -13.64 -13.28
N ALA A 37 4.60 -12.76 -13.15
CA ALA A 37 4.67 -11.36 -13.53
C ALA A 37 5.82 -10.65 -12.81
N GLN A 38 5.93 -10.81 -11.50
CA GLN A 38 7.00 -10.21 -10.70
C GLN A 38 8.39 -10.65 -11.18
N ARG A 39 8.59 -11.95 -11.43
CA ARG A 39 9.86 -12.48 -11.95
C ARG A 39 10.17 -12.00 -13.36
N ALA A 40 9.16 -11.89 -14.21
CA ALA A 40 9.31 -11.37 -15.57
C ALA A 40 9.65 -9.87 -15.54
N ALA A 41 8.97 -9.08 -14.70
CA ALA A 41 9.19 -7.65 -14.56
C ALA A 41 10.61 -7.31 -14.09
N MET A 42 11.24 -8.16 -13.26
CA MET A 42 12.65 -7.99 -12.87
C MET A 42 13.65 -8.11 -14.04
N LEU A 43 13.25 -8.71 -15.17
CA LEU A 43 14.11 -8.90 -16.34
C LEU A 43 13.89 -7.84 -17.42
N VAL A 44 12.94 -6.93 -17.19
CA VAL A 44 12.48 -5.95 -18.17
C VAL A 44 13.05 -4.58 -17.82
N HIS A 45 13.43 -3.80 -18.84
CA HIS A 45 14.02 -2.46 -18.69
C HIS A 45 13.06 -1.32 -19.04
N ASN A 46 11.79 -1.63 -19.34
CA ASN A 46 10.78 -0.69 -19.81
C ASN A 46 9.50 -0.79 -18.95
N THR A 47 8.94 0.35 -18.55
CA THR A 47 7.71 0.43 -17.78
C THR A 47 6.49 -0.09 -18.53
N ASP A 48 6.32 0.20 -19.83
CA ASP A 48 5.16 -0.29 -20.60
C ASP A 48 5.06 -1.82 -20.59
N GLU A 49 6.21 -2.49 -20.61
CA GLU A 49 6.24 -3.95 -20.59
C GLU A 49 5.93 -4.50 -19.19
N VAL A 50 6.37 -3.83 -18.13
CA VAL A 50 5.96 -4.16 -16.75
C VAL A 50 4.45 -3.97 -16.59
N GLU A 51 3.89 -2.86 -17.05
CA GLU A 51 2.45 -2.60 -17.02
C GLU A 51 1.66 -3.67 -17.76
N ARG A 52 2.10 -4.05 -18.98
CA ARG A 52 1.48 -5.12 -19.76
C ARG A 52 1.49 -6.45 -19.01
N ILE A 53 2.63 -6.80 -18.41
CA ILE A 53 2.79 -8.04 -17.62
C ILE A 53 1.84 -8.06 -16.42
N PHE A 54 1.74 -6.93 -15.69
CA PHE A 54 0.85 -6.85 -14.53
C PHE A 54 -0.63 -6.71 -14.92
N SER A 55 -0.95 -6.12 -16.08
CA SER A 55 -2.33 -5.97 -16.55
C SER A 55 -3.01 -7.33 -16.69
N GLU A 56 -2.29 -8.35 -17.18
CA GLU A 56 -2.82 -9.72 -17.24
C GLU A 56 -3.21 -10.27 -15.85
N VAL A 57 -2.49 -9.87 -14.79
CA VAL A 57 -2.79 -10.27 -13.41
C VAL A 57 -4.01 -9.53 -12.89
N PHE A 58 -4.08 -8.21 -13.08
CA PHE A 58 -5.20 -7.39 -12.63
C PHE A 58 -6.51 -7.77 -13.35
N ASP A 59 -6.46 -7.95 -14.66
CA ASP A 59 -7.62 -8.31 -15.49
C ASP A 59 -8.12 -9.74 -15.26
N TYR A 60 -7.29 -10.60 -14.64
CA TYR A 60 -7.73 -11.92 -14.23
C TYR A 60 -8.74 -11.80 -13.09
N ALA A 61 -10.01 -11.96 -13.44
CA ALA A 61 -11.09 -11.92 -12.45
C ALA A 61 -10.84 -12.96 -11.35
N SER A 62 -10.94 -12.54 -10.10
CA SER A 62 -10.91 -13.39 -8.92
C SER A 62 -11.70 -12.68 -7.84
N PRO A 63 -12.64 -13.35 -7.15
CA PRO A 63 -13.42 -12.68 -6.11
C PRO A 63 -12.60 -12.39 -4.85
N ILE A 64 -11.40 -12.96 -4.73
CA ILE A 64 -10.48 -12.81 -3.60
C ILE A 64 -9.08 -12.59 -4.19
N GLY A 65 -8.29 -11.71 -3.58
CA GLY A 65 -6.89 -11.50 -3.95
C GLY A 65 -6.56 -10.14 -4.55
N GLU A 66 -7.56 -9.32 -4.92
CA GLU A 66 -7.30 -8.01 -5.55
C GLU A 66 -6.48 -7.10 -4.64
N GLU A 67 -6.90 -7.01 -3.38
CA GLU A 67 -6.24 -6.26 -2.31
C GLU A 67 -4.77 -6.72 -2.14
N GLU A 68 -4.53 -8.03 -2.09
CA GLU A 68 -3.18 -8.57 -1.98
C GLU A 68 -2.33 -8.26 -3.21
N ILE A 69 -2.88 -8.33 -4.43
CA ILE A 69 -2.12 -8.00 -5.64
C ILE A 69 -1.70 -6.54 -5.64
N VAL A 70 -2.59 -5.60 -5.28
CA VAL A 70 -2.24 -4.18 -5.16
C VAL A 70 -1.12 -3.99 -4.14
N LYS A 71 -1.22 -4.60 -2.95
CA LYS A 71 -0.19 -4.52 -1.91
C LYS A 71 1.16 -5.03 -2.37
N PHE A 72 1.17 -6.18 -3.05
CA PHE A 72 2.41 -6.77 -3.55
C PHE A 72 2.99 -5.94 -4.70
N SER A 73 2.15 -5.36 -5.56
CA SER A 73 2.60 -4.43 -6.60
C SER A 73 3.22 -3.17 -5.99
N LEU A 74 2.63 -2.59 -4.93
CA LEU A 74 3.24 -1.47 -4.21
C LEU A 74 4.59 -1.84 -3.59
N GLU A 75 4.71 -3.02 -2.99
CA GLU A 75 5.98 -3.53 -2.46
C GLU A 75 7.01 -3.74 -3.58
N PHE A 76 6.59 -4.23 -4.75
CA PHE A 76 7.46 -4.35 -5.92
C PHE A 76 8.00 -2.98 -6.36
N VAL A 77 7.14 -1.96 -6.47
CA VAL A 77 7.56 -0.60 -6.83
C VAL A 77 8.52 -0.03 -5.78
N GLN A 78 8.23 -0.20 -4.48
CA GLN A 78 9.11 0.26 -3.40
C GLN A 78 10.48 -0.43 -3.45
N ASN A 79 10.54 -1.73 -3.72
CA ASN A 79 11.81 -2.44 -3.88
C ASN A 79 12.59 -1.94 -5.10
N ALA A 80 11.90 -1.63 -6.20
CA ALA A 80 12.53 -1.07 -7.39
C ALA A 80 13.17 0.31 -7.13
N MET A 81 12.63 1.13 -6.20
CA MET A 81 13.23 2.42 -5.82
C MET A 81 14.64 2.31 -5.25
N TYR A 82 15.00 1.16 -4.68
CA TYR A 82 16.33 0.92 -4.10
C TYR A 82 17.28 0.22 -5.09
N ALA A 83 16.83 -0.07 -6.30
CA ALA A 83 17.70 -0.63 -7.33
C ALA A 83 18.67 0.46 -7.83
N PRO A 84 19.98 0.17 -7.95
CA PRO A 84 20.98 1.17 -8.33
C PRO A 84 20.72 1.89 -9.65
N ASP A 85 20.08 1.21 -10.60
CA ASP A 85 19.86 1.69 -11.96
C ASP A 85 18.39 2.07 -12.24
N ALA A 86 17.56 2.20 -11.20
CA ALA A 86 16.16 2.58 -11.38
C ALA A 86 16.04 4.07 -11.74
N SER A 87 15.43 4.35 -12.90
CA SER A 87 15.05 5.70 -13.28
C SER A 87 13.88 6.18 -12.40
N GLU A 88 13.96 7.41 -11.89
CA GLU A 88 12.86 8.07 -11.17
C GLU A 88 11.57 8.09 -11.99
N GLU A 89 11.66 8.40 -13.29
CA GLU A 89 10.53 8.40 -14.23
C GLU A 89 9.88 7.03 -14.30
N ALA A 90 10.69 5.97 -14.44
CA ALA A 90 10.18 4.61 -14.50
C ALA A 90 9.46 4.18 -13.20
N ILE A 91 10.01 4.57 -12.05
CA ILE A 91 9.37 4.32 -10.76
C ILE A 91 8.05 5.08 -10.64
N LEU A 92 8.02 6.34 -11.09
CA LEU A 92 6.83 7.18 -11.01
C LEU A 92 5.71 6.62 -11.89
N ASP A 93 6.02 6.19 -13.11
CA ASP A 93 5.06 5.56 -14.01
C ASP A 93 4.46 4.30 -13.38
N LEU A 94 5.31 3.41 -12.85
CA LEU A 94 4.84 2.21 -12.16
C LEU A 94 3.99 2.54 -10.93
N LEU A 95 4.37 3.56 -10.17
CA LEU A 95 3.61 4.00 -9.01
C LEU A 95 2.23 4.54 -9.41
N GLN A 96 2.15 5.35 -10.47
CA GLN A 96 0.88 5.86 -11.00
C GLN A 96 0.00 4.74 -11.53
N TYR A 97 0.58 3.78 -12.26
CA TYR A 97 -0.13 2.60 -12.72
C TYR A 97 -0.78 1.80 -11.57
N VAL A 98 -0.06 1.61 -10.46
CA VAL A 98 -0.60 0.93 -9.28
C VAL A 98 -1.60 1.82 -8.52
N GLU A 99 -1.38 3.13 -8.50
CA GLU A 99 -2.28 4.09 -7.86
C GLU A 99 -3.71 4.02 -8.41
N GLU A 100 -3.87 3.86 -9.73
CA GLU A 100 -5.20 3.70 -10.35
C GLU A 100 -6.00 2.49 -9.85
N ARG A 101 -5.33 1.55 -9.18
CA ARG A 101 -5.88 0.25 -8.75
C ARG A 101 -6.07 0.16 -7.24
N ILE A 102 -5.67 1.16 -6.47
CA ILE A 102 -5.87 1.11 -5.02
C ILE A 102 -7.36 1.24 -4.66
N ASP A 103 -7.77 0.56 -3.59
CA ASP A 103 -9.01 0.90 -2.87
C ASP A 103 -8.71 2.02 -1.87
N GLU A 104 -9.28 3.22 -2.09
CA GLU A 104 -9.12 4.36 -1.18
C GLU A 104 -9.72 4.14 0.21
N ARG A 105 -10.52 3.08 0.41
CA ARG A 105 -11.06 2.69 1.72
C ARG A 105 -10.13 1.73 2.46
N ASP A 106 -9.16 1.14 1.77
CA ASP A 106 -8.14 0.30 2.40
C ASP A 106 -7.02 1.17 2.96
N ILE A 107 -6.97 1.24 4.29
CA ILE A 107 -5.94 1.96 5.04
C ILE A 107 -4.53 1.48 4.68
N ILE A 108 -4.34 0.19 4.40
CA ILE A 108 -3.02 -0.36 4.07
C ILE A 108 -2.56 0.16 2.71
N HIS A 109 -3.44 0.21 1.70
CA HIS A 109 -3.10 0.82 0.41
C HIS A 109 -2.71 2.30 0.56
N LEU A 110 -3.51 3.06 1.31
CA LEU A 110 -3.22 4.47 1.56
C LEU A 110 -1.87 4.67 2.27
N VAL A 111 -1.56 3.85 3.27
CA VAL A 111 -0.25 3.89 3.96
C VAL A 111 0.88 3.54 3.00
N GLN A 112 0.73 2.49 2.19
CA GLN A 112 1.78 2.07 1.25
C GLN A 112 2.04 3.11 0.15
N MET A 113 1.00 3.77 -0.36
CA MET A 113 1.14 4.91 -1.28
C MET A 113 1.88 6.08 -0.64
N GLY A 114 1.49 6.44 0.60
CA GLY A 114 2.18 7.49 1.34
C GLY A 114 3.67 7.16 1.55
N ASN A 115 3.98 5.92 1.92
CA ASN A 115 5.35 5.46 2.09
C ASN A 115 6.15 5.47 0.77
N ALA A 116 5.53 5.11 -0.35
CA ALA A 116 6.17 5.14 -1.67
C ALA A 116 6.55 6.57 -2.07
N TYR A 117 5.63 7.53 -1.88
CA TYR A 117 5.93 8.94 -2.15
C TYR A 117 6.91 9.55 -1.16
N ASP A 118 6.88 9.17 0.12
CA ASP A 118 7.87 9.58 1.12
C ASP A 118 9.27 9.09 0.72
N ALA A 119 9.40 7.85 0.26
CA ALA A 119 10.65 7.30 -0.25
C ALA A 119 11.16 8.07 -1.49
N LEU A 120 10.28 8.34 -2.47
CA LEU A 120 10.62 9.17 -3.64
C LEU A 120 11.09 10.57 -3.23
N TRP A 121 10.39 11.22 -2.32
CA TRP A 121 10.79 12.53 -1.82
C TRP A 121 12.15 12.50 -1.14
N ARG A 122 12.41 11.53 -0.25
CA ARG A 122 13.71 11.39 0.42
C ARG A 122 14.86 11.14 -0.54
N ASN A 123 14.61 10.43 -1.63
CA ASN A 123 15.63 10.11 -2.63
C ASN A 123 15.92 11.28 -3.57
N THR A 124 14.91 12.10 -3.89
CA THR A 124 14.99 13.11 -4.95
C THR A 124 15.00 14.55 -4.45
N GLY A 125 14.50 14.78 -3.23
CA GLY A 125 14.23 16.11 -2.68
C GLY A 125 13.06 16.84 -3.37
N ASN A 126 12.28 16.18 -4.22
CA ASN A 126 11.21 16.83 -4.98
C ASN A 126 9.95 17.02 -4.13
N GLU A 127 9.61 18.28 -3.85
CA GLU A 127 8.48 18.70 -3.00
C GLU A 127 7.10 18.18 -3.48
N LYS A 128 6.96 17.84 -4.77
CA LYS A 128 5.73 17.22 -5.26
C LYS A 128 5.48 15.88 -4.56
N TYR A 129 6.52 15.08 -4.36
CA TYR A 129 6.38 13.78 -3.70
C TYR A 129 6.11 13.93 -2.20
N PHE A 130 6.69 14.96 -1.55
CA PHE A 130 6.34 15.30 -0.17
C PHE A 130 4.84 15.59 -0.04
N THR A 131 4.32 16.44 -0.92
CA THR A 131 2.90 16.82 -0.94
C THR A 131 2.01 15.58 -1.11
N ARG A 132 2.38 14.67 -2.01
CA ARG A 132 1.65 13.42 -2.24
C ARG A 132 1.69 12.47 -1.05
N ALA A 133 2.86 12.30 -0.41
CA ALA A 133 2.99 11.51 0.80
C ALA A 133 2.10 12.06 1.92
N GLU A 134 2.12 13.37 2.11
CA GLU A 134 1.30 14.07 3.09
C GLU A 134 -0.20 13.89 2.81
N GLU A 135 -0.66 14.03 1.56
CA GLU A 135 -2.05 13.77 1.15
C GLU A 135 -2.50 12.36 1.55
N TYR A 136 -1.68 11.35 1.24
CA TYR A 136 -1.99 9.95 1.57
C TYR A 136 -2.05 9.70 3.07
N TYR A 137 -1.09 10.22 3.84
CA TYR A 137 -1.14 10.11 5.30
C TYR A 137 -2.31 10.90 5.90
N LYS A 138 -2.74 12.02 5.29
CA LYS A 138 -3.98 12.73 5.69
C LYS A 138 -5.20 11.85 5.46
N LYS A 139 -5.30 11.14 4.33
CA LYS A 139 -6.38 10.16 4.07
C LYS A 139 -6.39 9.05 5.12
N VAL A 140 -5.23 8.50 5.51
CA VAL A 140 -5.11 7.50 6.59
C VAL A 140 -5.67 8.04 7.91
N LEU A 141 -5.28 9.26 8.29
CA LEU A 141 -5.76 9.89 9.53
C LEU A 141 -7.23 10.30 9.47
N ALA A 142 -7.79 10.57 8.28
CA ALA A 142 -9.21 10.78 8.10
C ALA A 142 -10.01 9.49 8.34
N ALA A 143 -9.51 8.35 7.86
CA ALA A 143 -10.10 7.03 8.12
C ALA A 143 -9.99 6.63 9.60
N GLY A 144 -8.90 7.01 10.27
CA GLY A 144 -8.70 6.74 11.69
C GLY A 144 -7.78 7.76 12.38
N PRO A 145 -8.31 8.77 13.08
CA PRO A 145 -7.51 9.87 13.65
C PRO A 145 -6.48 9.46 14.72
N ARG A 146 -6.61 8.24 15.28
CA ARG A 146 -5.74 7.65 16.31
C ARG A 146 -4.89 6.49 15.78
N LEU A 147 -4.90 6.22 14.47
CA LEU A 147 -4.12 5.12 13.89
C LEU A 147 -2.62 5.40 14.08
N PRO A 148 -1.87 4.50 14.74
CA PRO A 148 -0.43 4.67 14.93
C PRO A 148 0.30 4.91 13.61
N GLN A 149 -0.02 4.15 12.57
CA GLN A 149 0.63 4.22 11.26
C GLN A 149 0.54 5.63 10.67
N GLY A 150 -0.67 6.20 10.58
CA GLY A 150 -0.85 7.56 10.05
C GLY A 150 -0.16 8.64 10.90
N LEU A 151 -0.21 8.51 12.23
CA LEU A 151 0.40 9.49 13.14
C LEU A 151 1.93 9.45 13.05
N TYR A 152 2.53 8.26 13.07
CA TYR A 152 3.97 8.11 13.00
C TYR A 152 4.53 8.37 11.60
N SER A 153 3.79 8.04 10.54
CA SER A 153 4.16 8.43 9.17
C SER A 153 4.23 9.95 9.02
N MET A 154 3.22 10.69 9.51
CA MET A 154 3.26 12.15 9.53
C MET A 154 4.39 12.72 10.38
N PHE A 155 4.61 12.14 11.57
CA PHE A 155 5.68 12.54 12.46
C PHE A 155 7.05 12.38 11.78
N ASN A 156 7.29 11.26 11.12
CA ASN A 156 8.55 10.99 10.43
C ASN A 156 8.71 11.85 9.15
N LEU A 157 7.62 12.12 8.44
CA LEU A 157 7.60 12.98 7.24
C LEU A 157 7.97 14.43 7.61
N TYR A 158 7.23 15.05 8.53
CA TYR A 158 7.52 16.42 8.98
C TYR A 158 8.87 16.55 9.68
N GLY A 159 9.28 15.53 10.44
CA GLY A 159 10.60 15.48 11.07
C GLY A 159 11.74 15.49 10.07
N ALA A 160 11.60 14.74 8.99
CA ALA A 160 12.60 14.74 7.93
C ALA A 160 12.61 16.04 7.12
N ALA A 161 11.45 16.71 7.00
CA ALA A 161 11.31 17.95 6.23
C ALA A 161 11.73 19.20 7.01
N GLY A 162 12.07 19.05 8.30
CA GLY A 162 12.39 20.19 9.16
C GLY A 162 11.18 21.07 9.50
N MET A 163 9.96 20.55 9.33
CA MET A 163 8.70 21.27 9.60
C MET A 163 8.38 21.24 11.10
N ALA A 164 9.08 22.09 11.86
CA ALA A 164 9.08 22.05 13.32
C ALA A 164 7.69 22.27 13.95
N ASP A 165 6.86 23.15 13.36
CA ASP A 165 5.54 23.47 13.90
C ASP A 165 4.54 22.32 13.70
N GLU A 166 4.52 21.73 12.51
CA GLU A 166 3.71 20.58 12.14
C GLU A 166 4.15 19.33 12.91
N LEU A 167 5.46 19.11 13.02
CA LEU A 167 6.04 18.05 13.81
C LEU A 167 5.63 18.18 15.29
N ARG A 168 5.70 19.40 15.86
CA ARG A 168 5.25 19.67 17.23
C ARG A 168 3.77 19.36 17.40
N ALA A 169 2.93 19.73 16.44
CA ALA A 169 1.49 19.45 16.47
C ALA A 169 1.20 17.94 16.46
N ILE A 170 1.87 17.17 15.59
CA ILE A 170 1.72 15.71 15.53
C ILE A 170 2.29 15.03 16.78
N ALA A 171 3.45 15.45 17.27
CA ALA A 171 4.06 14.93 18.49
C ALA A 171 3.11 15.05 19.69
N LYS A 172 2.47 16.21 19.86
CA LYS A 172 1.46 16.43 20.90
C LYS A 172 0.24 15.51 20.75
N ARG A 173 -0.21 15.26 19.52
CA ARG A 173 -1.30 14.29 19.26
C ARG A 173 -0.91 12.86 19.63
N ILE A 174 0.31 12.44 19.30
CA ILE A 174 0.81 11.12 19.69
C ILE A 174 0.87 10.99 21.22
N LEU A 175 1.47 11.96 21.91
CA LEU A 175 1.62 11.92 23.37
C LEU A 175 0.28 12.06 24.12
N ALA A 176 -0.74 12.68 23.53
CA ALA A 176 -2.09 12.66 24.08
C ALA A 176 -2.72 11.25 24.09
N ILE A 177 -2.25 10.34 23.24
CA ILE A 177 -2.72 8.95 23.14
C ILE A 177 -1.76 8.00 23.89
N TRP A 178 -0.45 8.19 23.72
CA TRP A 178 0.62 7.40 24.33
C TRP A 178 1.59 8.33 25.07
N PRO A 179 1.26 8.75 26.31
CA PRO A 179 2.08 9.69 27.06
C PRO A 179 3.51 9.22 27.31
N GLU A 180 3.71 7.90 27.41
CA GLU A 180 5.00 7.27 27.72
C GLU A 180 5.89 7.02 26.49
N ASP A 181 5.55 7.53 25.30
CA ASP A 181 6.41 7.40 24.11
C ASP A 181 7.68 8.27 24.25
N GLU A 182 8.72 7.68 24.84
CA GLU A 182 10.01 8.34 25.11
C GLU A 182 10.65 8.92 23.84
N ARG A 183 10.47 8.25 22.69
CA ARG A 183 11.04 8.70 21.41
C ARG A 183 10.40 10.02 21.01
N VAL A 184 9.08 10.12 21.07
CA VAL A 184 8.35 11.35 20.72
C VAL A 184 8.57 12.44 21.76
N GLN A 185 8.63 12.10 23.05
CA GLN A 185 8.97 13.05 24.10
C GLN A 185 10.35 13.68 23.86
N LYS A 186 11.35 12.88 23.50
CA LYS A 186 12.72 13.36 23.23
C LYS A 186 12.74 14.35 22.06
N VAL A 187 12.09 13.99 20.95
CA VAL A 187 12.00 14.87 19.77
C VAL A 187 11.27 16.17 20.10
N LEU A 188 10.16 16.11 20.84
CA LEU A 188 9.42 17.30 21.26
C LEU A 188 10.28 18.24 22.11
N LYS A 189 11.04 17.70 23.07
CA LYS A 189 11.98 18.48 23.89
C LYS A 189 13.06 19.16 23.05
N THR A 190 13.62 18.46 22.05
CA THR A 190 14.61 19.04 21.13
C THR A 190 14.03 20.26 20.40
N ILE A 191 12.84 20.11 19.80
CA ILE A 191 12.15 21.20 19.08
C ILE A 191 11.86 22.40 19.99
N GLU A 192 11.46 22.16 21.25
CA GLU A 192 11.15 23.22 22.21
C GLU A 192 12.39 23.91 22.77
N SER A 193 13.53 23.22 22.83
CA SER A 193 14.80 23.79 23.28
C SER A 193 15.49 24.66 22.22
N GLY A 194 15.05 24.60 20.95
CA GLY A 194 15.64 25.39 19.85
C GLY A 194 17.09 25.02 19.52
N ILE A 195 17.52 23.80 19.89
CA ILE A 195 18.84 23.22 19.62
C ILE A 195 18.72 22.23 18.47
#